data_AF-A0A7Y1Y5X3-F1
#
_entry.id   AF-A0A7Y1Y5X3-F1
#
_cell.length_a   1.000
_cell.length_b   1.000
_cell.length_c   1.000
_cell.angle_alpha   90.00
_cell.angle_beta   90.00
_cell.angle_gamma   90.00
#
_symmetry.space_group_name_H-M   'P 1'
#
loop_
_entity.id
_entity.type
_entity.pdbx_description
1 polymer ?
#
loop_
_entity_poly.entity_id
_entity_poly.type
_entity_poly.pdbx_seq_one_letter_code
_entity_poly.pdbx_strand_id
1 'polypeptide(L)'
;PEAVYRRVTIALPYVVVIGLFVSRAKSRGRSRLPGRSIACVFFRNKPLESLDDELCYPALLNLLPGRRADHPPLSFICTQYLDESFHGVQDEPERFRRTVQGMVSCLFDTGFNHHAEDGGTASWFTTSGAVDPRIASIEAWERATAEDPAFACTVPWLPSNWTVRSVTDHFLNRFGIDRPIPGNAPSLARFVMKHASNPAPSKPDKPR
;
A
#
# COMPACT_ATOMS: atom_id res chain seq x y z
N PRO A 1 -19.27 19.50 0.72
CA PRO A 1 -18.22 19.72 1.74
C PRO A 1 -16.84 19.49 1.13
N GLU A 2 -15.92 20.45 1.26
CA GLU A 2 -14.53 20.25 0.82
C GLU A 2 -13.79 19.39 1.86
N ALA A 3 -12.92 18.49 1.39
CA ALA A 3 -12.10 17.65 2.27
C ALA A 3 -11.05 18.50 3.00
N VAL A 4 -10.97 18.37 4.32
CA VAL A 4 -9.97 19.05 5.16
C VAL A 4 -8.85 18.06 5.49
N TYR A 5 -7.63 18.39 5.07
CA TYR A 5 -6.44 17.57 5.31
C TYR A 5 -5.66 18.09 6.52
N ARG A 6 -5.19 17.16 7.36
CA ARG A 6 -4.21 17.44 8.42
C ARG A 6 -2.99 16.54 8.25
N ARG A 7 -1.82 17.02 8.68
CA ARG A 7 -0.62 16.18 8.76
C ARG A 7 -0.68 15.35 10.03
N VAL A 8 -0.31 14.08 9.91
CA VAL A 8 -0.15 13.14 11.02
C VAL A 8 1.18 12.41 10.89
N THR A 9 1.78 12.03 12.01
CA THR A 9 2.97 11.18 12.03
C THR A 9 2.64 9.88 12.74
N ILE A 10 2.77 8.75 12.03
CA ILE A 10 2.50 7.42 12.58
C ILE A 10 3.67 6.46 12.29
N ALA A 11 3.93 5.55 13.22
CA ALA A 11 4.86 4.45 13.04
C ALA A 11 4.16 3.30 12.31
N LEU A 12 4.83 2.78 11.30
CA LEU A 12 4.40 1.58 10.59
C LEU A 12 5.36 0.43 10.89
N PRO A 13 4.87 -0.82 10.94
CA PRO A 13 5.75 -1.97 10.97
C PRO A 13 6.43 -2.14 9.60
N TYR A 14 7.03 -3.30 9.33
CA TYR A 14 7.54 -3.59 7.99
C TYR A 14 6.38 -3.62 6.99
N VAL A 15 6.45 -2.75 5.99
CA VAL A 15 5.45 -2.67 4.92
C VAL A 15 5.93 -3.48 3.72
N VAL A 16 5.12 -4.46 3.32
CA VAL A 16 5.38 -5.31 2.14
C VAL A 16 4.44 -4.86 1.03
N VAL A 17 5.00 -4.35 -0.06
CA VAL A 17 4.24 -3.95 -1.26
C VAL A 17 4.52 -4.95 -2.37
N ILE A 18 3.48 -5.61 -2.87
CA ILE A 18 3.54 -6.56 -3.97
C ILE A 18 2.79 -5.95 -5.15
N GLY A 19 3.55 -5.46 -6.13
CA GLY A 19 3.03 -4.82 -7.33
C GLY A 19 3.25 -5.66 -8.58
N LEU A 20 2.19 -5.88 -9.36
CA LEU A 20 2.29 -6.40 -10.72
C LEU A 20 2.12 -5.25 -11.71
N PHE A 21 3.14 -5.04 -12.55
CA PHE A 21 3.15 -4.04 -13.62
C PHE A 21 3.18 -4.75 -14.96
N VAL A 22 2.04 -4.77 -15.65
CA VAL A 22 1.94 -5.40 -16.97
C VAL A 22 2.18 -4.34 -18.04
N SER A 23 3.33 -4.40 -18.70
CA SER A 23 3.61 -3.58 -19.89
C SER A 23 2.71 -4.04 -21.04
N ARG A 24 2.23 -3.09 -21.84
CA ARG A 24 1.37 -3.36 -23.00
C ARG A 24 2.19 -4.14 -24.03
N ALA A 25 2.05 -5.47 -24.10
CA ALA A 25 2.36 -6.16 -25.34
C ALA A 25 1.38 -5.62 -26.40
N LYS A 26 1.89 -5.28 -27.60
CA LYS A 26 1.12 -4.76 -28.74
C LYS A 26 -0.01 -5.73 -29.13
N SER A 27 -1.15 -5.68 -28.46
CA SER A 27 -2.32 -6.44 -28.87
C SER A 27 -2.99 -5.72 -30.04
N ARG A 28 -3.11 -6.44 -31.17
CA ARG A 28 -3.79 -5.97 -32.37
C ARG A 28 -5.25 -5.60 -32.04
N GLY A 29 -5.55 -4.31 -31.99
CA GLY A 29 -6.84 -3.77 -32.41
C GLY A 29 -8.00 -3.77 -31.43
N ARG A 30 -7.83 -4.09 -30.13
CA ARG A 30 -8.91 -3.86 -29.14
C ARG A 30 -8.39 -3.17 -27.88
N SER A 31 -8.59 -1.85 -27.85
CA SER A 31 -8.41 -1.02 -26.65
C SER A 31 -9.45 -1.42 -25.60
N ARG A 32 -9.02 -2.19 -24.59
CA ARG A 32 -9.76 -2.34 -23.34
C ARG A 32 -8.77 -2.13 -22.18
N LEU A 33 -8.87 -0.93 -21.61
CA LEU A 33 -8.19 -0.38 -20.41
C LEU A 33 -6.65 -0.24 -20.50
N PRO A 34 -6.07 0.86 -19.97
CA PRO A 34 -4.61 1.06 -19.84
C PRO A 34 -4.01 0.00 -18.90
N GLY A 35 -2.70 -0.22 -18.97
CA GLY A 35 -1.98 -1.26 -18.20
C GLY A 35 -2.48 -1.35 -16.75
N ARG A 36 -2.99 -2.53 -16.35
CA ARG A 36 -3.48 -2.74 -14.99
C ARG A 36 -2.28 -2.93 -14.07
N SER A 37 -1.84 -1.86 -13.44
CA SER A 37 -1.00 -1.96 -12.24
C SER A 37 -1.88 -2.42 -11.09
N ILE A 38 -1.52 -3.52 -10.45
CA ILE A 38 -2.20 -4.00 -9.24
C ILE A 38 -1.16 -4.04 -8.14
N ALA A 39 -1.44 -3.35 -7.05
CA ALA A 39 -0.57 -3.34 -5.87
C ALA A 39 -1.36 -3.81 -4.65
N CYS A 40 -0.81 -4.81 -3.97
CA CYS A 40 -1.24 -5.21 -2.65
C CYS A 40 -0.24 -4.77 -1.60
N VAL A 41 -0.75 -4.46 -0.41
CA VAL A 41 0.06 -4.03 0.73
C VAL A 41 -0.26 -4.93 1.92
N PHE A 42 0.78 -5.30 2.65
CA PHE A 42 0.70 -6.10 3.86
C PHE A 42 1.67 -5.60 4.92
N PHE A 43 1.41 -5.97 6.17
CA PHE A 43 2.32 -5.71 7.30
C PHE A 43 3.06 -6.96 7.73
N ARG A 44 4.22 -6.75 8.35
CA ARG A 44 4.94 -7.74 9.15
C ARG A 44 5.61 -7.11 10.36
N ASN A 45 5.64 -7.85 11.46
CA ASN A 45 6.33 -7.43 12.69
C ASN A 45 7.84 -7.63 12.65
N LYS A 46 8.34 -8.39 11.67
CA LYS A 46 9.75 -8.70 11.48
C LYS A 46 10.16 -8.49 10.01
N PRO A 47 11.45 -8.24 9.74
CA PRO A 47 11.97 -8.22 8.37
C PRO A 47 11.60 -9.50 7.60
N LEU A 48 11.50 -9.38 6.28
CA LEU A 48 11.32 -10.55 5.42
C LEU A 48 12.60 -11.42 5.37
N GLU A 49 12.47 -12.66 5.81
CA GLU A 49 13.52 -13.69 5.81
C GLU A 49 13.25 -14.74 4.73
N SER A 50 11.98 -15.07 4.49
CA SER A 50 11.51 -16.02 3.49
C SER A 50 10.31 -15.51 2.70
N LEU A 51 10.05 -16.11 1.53
CA LEU A 51 8.81 -15.86 0.78
C LEU A 51 7.59 -16.55 1.41
N ASP A 52 7.84 -17.53 2.26
CA ASP A 52 6.83 -18.29 3.01
C ASP A 52 6.49 -17.64 4.36
N ASP A 53 7.10 -16.48 4.62
CA ASP A 53 6.79 -15.67 5.78
C ASP A 53 5.34 -15.17 5.73
N GLU A 54 4.64 -15.30 6.86
CA GLU A 54 3.26 -14.84 7.00
C GLU A 54 3.14 -13.33 6.94
N LEU A 55 2.04 -12.91 6.32
CA LEU A 55 1.65 -11.52 6.14
C LEU A 55 0.43 -11.18 7.00
N CYS A 56 0.37 -9.94 7.47
CA CYS A 56 -0.78 -9.39 8.19
C CYS A 56 -1.50 -8.34 7.36
N TYR A 57 -2.80 -8.16 7.62
CA TYR A 57 -3.54 -7.07 7.01
C TYR A 57 -3.06 -5.71 7.53
N PRO A 58 -2.86 -4.73 6.63
CA PRO A 58 -2.37 -3.42 7.01
C PRO A 58 -3.51 -2.52 7.49
N ALA A 59 -3.44 -2.01 8.72
CA ALA A 59 -4.46 -1.13 9.28
C ALA A 59 -4.43 0.29 8.68
N LEU A 60 -4.59 0.45 7.36
CA LEU A 60 -4.52 1.74 6.67
C LEU A 60 -5.86 2.08 5.99
N LEU A 61 -6.19 3.38 5.95
CA LEU A 61 -7.49 3.88 5.46
C LEU A 61 -7.68 3.76 3.94
N ASN A 62 -6.62 3.95 3.14
CA ASN A 62 -6.62 3.77 1.68
C ASN A 62 -6.57 2.30 1.24
N LEU A 63 -6.56 1.34 2.17
CA LEU A 63 -6.44 -0.06 1.83
C LEU A 63 -7.78 -0.77 1.96
N LEU A 64 -8.17 -1.42 0.87
CA LEU A 64 -9.47 -2.04 0.71
C LEU A 64 -9.37 -3.57 0.65
N PRO A 65 -10.29 -4.30 1.32
CA PRO A 65 -10.39 -5.75 1.15
C PRO A 65 -10.86 -6.10 -0.28
N GLY A 66 -10.21 -7.08 -0.89
CA GLY A 66 -10.66 -7.69 -2.13
C GLY A 66 -12.03 -8.35 -1.97
N ARG A 67 -12.95 -8.13 -2.90
CA ARG A 67 -14.37 -8.54 -2.79
C ARG A 67 -14.66 -10.00 -3.17
N ARG A 68 -13.65 -10.87 -3.25
CA ARG A 68 -13.85 -12.27 -3.67
C ARG A 68 -14.00 -13.19 -2.45
N ALA A 69 -14.97 -14.09 -2.50
CA ALA A 69 -15.34 -14.98 -1.39
C ALA A 69 -14.58 -16.32 -1.38
N ASP A 70 -13.85 -16.65 -2.45
CA ASP A 70 -13.18 -17.95 -2.63
C ASP A 70 -11.78 -18.03 -1.99
N HIS A 71 -11.24 -16.91 -1.55
CA HIS A 71 -9.91 -16.81 -0.92
C HIS A 71 -9.93 -15.77 0.21
N PRO A 72 -8.98 -15.82 1.17
CA PRO A 72 -8.76 -14.71 2.08
C PRO A 72 -8.62 -13.41 1.27
N PRO A 73 -9.24 -12.29 1.68
CA PRO A 73 -9.21 -11.07 0.89
C PRO A 73 -7.76 -10.60 0.70
N LEU A 74 -7.47 -10.04 -0.48
CA LEU A 74 -6.24 -9.26 -0.69
C LEU A 74 -6.44 -7.84 -0.15
N SER A 75 -5.35 -7.11 0.07
CA SER A 75 -5.37 -5.72 0.54
C SER A 75 -4.86 -4.81 -0.57
N PHE A 76 -5.78 -4.16 -1.28
CA PHE A 76 -5.44 -3.34 -2.46
C PHE A 76 -5.26 -1.87 -2.09
N ILE A 77 -4.27 -1.22 -2.72
CA ILE A 77 -4.15 0.24 -2.67
C ILE A 77 -5.30 0.87 -3.45
N CYS A 78 -6.03 1.79 -2.83
CA CYS A 78 -6.93 2.67 -3.56
C CYS A 78 -6.12 3.61 -4.48
N THR A 79 -6.27 3.45 -5.79
CA THR A 79 -5.53 4.25 -6.80
C THR A 79 -6.38 5.35 -7.44
N GLN A 80 -7.54 5.69 -6.87
CA GLN A 80 -8.47 6.64 -7.48
C GLN A 80 -7.86 8.04 -7.66
N TYR A 81 -6.89 8.41 -6.82
CA TYR A 81 -6.16 9.67 -6.89
C TYR A 81 -4.71 9.51 -7.34
N LEU A 82 -4.38 8.37 -7.95
CA LEU A 82 -3.06 8.15 -8.52
C LEU A 82 -2.83 9.16 -9.64
N ASP A 83 -1.70 9.86 -9.61
CA ASP A 83 -1.31 10.72 -10.72
C ASP A 83 -1.04 9.85 -11.96
N GLU A 84 -1.98 9.85 -12.89
CA GLU A 84 -1.94 9.08 -14.13
C GLU A 84 -1.04 9.71 -15.22
N SER A 85 -0.32 10.81 -14.92
CA SER A 85 0.58 11.49 -15.87
C SER A 85 1.64 10.57 -16.48
N PHE A 86 1.98 9.48 -15.79
CA PHE A 86 2.92 8.47 -16.31
C PHE A 86 2.40 7.71 -17.54
N HIS A 87 1.10 7.70 -17.81
CA HIS A 87 0.54 7.02 -19.00
C HIS A 87 1.06 7.58 -20.33
N GLY A 88 1.44 8.86 -20.37
CA GLY A 88 1.99 9.51 -21.56
C GLY A 88 3.48 9.25 -21.79
N VAL A 89 4.19 8.70 -20.81
CA VAL A 89 5.65 8.52 -20.86
C VAL A 89 6.01 7.34 -21.75
N GLN A 90 6.73 7.62 -22.84
CA GLN A 90 7.16 6.61 -23.82
C GLN A 90 8.31 5.76 -23.30
N ASP A 91 9.28 6.38 -22.64
CA ASP A 91 10.41 5.69 -22.02
C ASP A 91 9.92 4.73 -20.92
N GLU A 92 10.15 3.44 -21.11
CA GLU A 92 9.61 2.40 -20.23
C GLU A 92 10.23 2.43 -18.82
N PRO A 93 11.56 2.59 -18.64
CA PRO A 93 12.16 2.78 -17.33
C PRO A 93 11.59 3.99 -16.57
N GLU A 94 11.47 5.16 -17.22
CA GLU A 94 10.92 6.36 -16.61
C GLU A 94 9.44 6.19 -16.26
N ARG A 95 8.66 5.56 -17.13
CA ARG A 95 7.26 5.25 -16.87
C ARG A 95 7.13 4.36 -15.63
N PHE A 96 7.91 3.28 -15.55
CA PHE A 96 7.93 2.38 -14.39
C PHE A 96 8.30 3.13 -13.10
N ARG A 97 9.35 3.94 -13.13
CA ARG A 97 9.78 4.76 -12.00
C ARG A 97 8.65 5.68 -11.51
N ARG A 98 7.96 6.36 -12.41
CA ARG A 98 6.83 7.24 -12.06
C ARG A 98 5.63 6.46 -11.53
N THR A 99 5.33 5.28 -12.08
CA THR A 99 4.26 4.43 -11.55
C THR A 99 4.57 3.99 -10.11
N VAL A 100 5.80 3.54 -9.83
CA VAL A 100 6.21 3.19 -8.46
C VAL A 100 6.13 4.40 -7.54
N GLN A 101 6.63 5.56 -7.96
CA GLN A 101 6.54 6.80 -7.17
C GLN A 101 5.11 7.21 -6.87
N GLY A 102 4.22 7.16 -7.87
CA GLY A 102 2.80 7.46 -7.69
C GLY A 102 2.16 6.50 -6.69
N MET A 103 2.44 5.19 -6.76
CA MET A 103 1.92 4.23 -5.79
C MET A 103 2.43 4.47 -4.37
N VAL A 104 3.73 4.76 -4.20
CA VAL A 104 4.31 5.08 -2.89
C VAL A 104 3.67 6.34 -2.33
N SER A 105 3.46 7.37 -3.15
CA SER A 105 2.79 8.60 -2.73
C SER A 105 1.32 8.37 -2.38
N CYS A 106 0.60 7.55 -3.16
CA CYS A 106 -0.76 7.12 -2.80
C CYS A 106 -0.82 6.35 -1.49
N LEU A 107 0.22 5.57 -1.18
CA LEU A 107 0.28 4.78 0.04
C LEU A 107 0.57 5.65 1.28
N PHE A 108 1.55 6.55 1.19
CA PHE A 108 2.09 7.25 2.36
C PHE A 108 1.75 8.75 2.44
N ASP A 109 1.54 9.44 1.32
CA ASP A 109 1.37 10.90 1.31
C ASP A 109 -0.09 11.34 1.23
N THR A 110 -0.91 10.66 0.41
CA THR A 110 -2.29 11.08 0.08
C THR A 110 -3.37 10.12 0.62
N GLY A 111 -2.93 9.03 1.27
CA GLY A 111 -3.71 7.81 1.48
C GLY A 111 -4.49 7.68 2.79
N PHE A 112 -4.33 8.56 3.77
CA PHE A 112 -5.19 8.50 4.98
C PHE A 112 -6.52 9.20 4.73
N ASN A 113 -7.31 8.69 3.77
CA ASN A 113 -8.62 9.25 3.44
C ASN A 113 -9.73 8.22 3.67
N HIS A 114 -10.87 8.70 4.14
CA HIS A 114 -12.07 7.90 4.39
C HIS A 114 -12.81 7.54 3.10
N HIS A 115 -12.28 7.82 1.90
CA HIS A 115 -13.03 7.61 0.66
C HIS A 115 -13.49 6.15 0.49
N ALA A 116 -12.64 5.21 0.92
CA ALA A 116 -12.96 3.79 1.03
C ALA A 116 -14.26 3.54 1.83
N GLU A 117 -14.42 4.25 2.95
CA GLU A 117 -15.49 4.12 3.92
C GLU A 117 -16.73 4.95 3.56
N ASP A 118 -16.55 6.10 2.91
CA ASP A 118 -17.63 6.93 2.35
C ASP A 118 -18.47 6.16 1.32
N GLY A 119 -17.85 5.20 0.63
CA GLY A 119 -18.50 4.25 -0.28
C GLY A 119 -19.13 3.04 0.40
N GLY A 120 -19.19 3.00 1.74
CA GLY A 120 -19.78 1.93 2.54
C GLY A 120 -18.93 0.66 2.65
N THR A 121 -17.66 0.68 2.24
CA THR A 121 -16.73 -0.46 2.41
C THR A 121 -15.81 -0.20 3.60
N ALA A 122 -15.77 -1.10 4.58
CA ALA A 122 -14.83 -0.97 5.68
C ALA A 122 -13.39 -1.02 5.16
N SER A 123 -12.57 -0.03 5.53
CA SER A 123 -11.13 -0.08 5.32
C SER A 123 -10.49 -1.11 6.25
N TRP A 124 -9.24 -1.48 5.96
CA TRP A 124 -8.48 -2.31 6.90
C TRP A 124 -8.16 -1.59 8.22
N PHE A 125 -8.14 -0.25 8.24
CA PHE A 125 -8.03 0.52 9.49
C PHE A 125 -9.24 0.29 10.40
N THR A 126 -10.46 0.51 9.89
CA THR A 126 -11.69 0.26 10.67
C THR A 126 -11.79 -1.20 11.10
N THR A 127 -11.42 -2.13 10.24
CA THR A 127 -11.41 -3.57 10.56
C THR A 127 -10.41 -3.90 11.68
N SER A 128 -9.30 -3.18 11.77
CA SER A 128 -8.23 -3.42 12.74
C SER A 128 -8.37 -2.61 14.03
N GLY A 129 -9.37 -1.73 14.16
CA GLY A 129 -9.49 -0.80 15.30
C GLY A 129 -9.59 -1.47 16.67
N ALA A 130 -10.02 -2.73 16.72
CA ALA A 130 -10.12 -3.52 17.96
C ALA A 130 -8.87 -4.36 18.28
N VAL A 131 -7.86 -4.37 17.41
CA VAL A 131 -6.65 -5.21 17.56
C VAL A 131 -5.77 -4.71 18.70
N ASP A 132 -5.59 -3.41 18.81
CA ASP A 132 -4.76 -2.78 19.84
C ASP A 132 -5.30 -1.37 20.14
N PRO A 133 -5.47 -0.99 21.42
CA PRO A 133 -6.00 0.32 21.78
C PRO A 133 -5.14 1.48 21.27
N ARG A 134 -3.84 1.25 21.03
CA ARG A 134 -2.92 2.27 20.50
C ARG A 134 -3.21 2.63 19.05
N ILE A 135 -3.93 1.79 18.29
CA ILE A 135 -4.29 2.06 16.89
C ILE A 135 -5.79 2.29 16.68
N ALA A 136 -6.57 2.35 17.76
CA ALA A 136 -8.03 2.47 17.70
C ALA A 136 -8.50 3.78 17.05
N SER A 137 -7.65 4.82 17.05
CA SER A 137 -7.84 6.06 16.30
C SER A 137 -6.51 6.57 15.77
N ILE A 138 -6.55 7.46 14.78
CA ILE A 138 -5.31 8.08 14.24
C ILE A 138 -4.59 8.90 15.31
N GLU A 139 -5.33 9.55 16.20
CA GLU A 139 -4.77 10.32 17.33
C GLU A 139 -4.12 9.42 18.39
N ALA A 140 -4.71 8.24 18.64
CA ALA A 140 -4.09 7.25 19.53
C ALA A 140 -2.79 6.72 18.91
N TRP A 141 -2.79 6.45 17.59
CA TRP A 141 -1.64 5.94 16.87
C TRP A 141 -0.51 6.97 16.83
N GLU A 142 -0.83 8.23 16.51
CA GLU A 142 0.13 9.33 16.50
C GLU A 142 0.79 9.51 17.88
N ARG A 143 0.02 9.39 18.96
CA ARG A 143 0.55 9.45 20.33
C ARG A 143 1.48 8.28 20.66
N ALA A 144 1.03 7.05 20.40
CA ALA A 144 1.85 5.86 20.62
C ALA A 144 3.14 5.87 19.78
N THR A 145 3.05 6.44 18.56
CA THR A 145 4.22 6.66 17.69
C THR A 145 5.23 7.61 18.30
N ALA A 146 4.75 8.72 18.89
CA ALA A 146 5.62 9.69 19.53
C ALA A 146 6.30 9.12 20.79
N GLU A 147 5.61 8.23 21.51
CA GLU A 147 6.13 7.57 22.72
C GLU A 147 7.16 6.49 22.39
N ASP A 148 6.85 5.59 21.46
CA ASP A 148 7.74 4.50 21.04
C ASP A 148 7.49 4.14 19.57
N PRO A 149 8.27 4.65 18.60
CA PRO A 149 8.10 4.30 17.20
C PRO A 149 8.21 2.79 16.89
N ALA A 150 8.88 2.00 17.74
CA ALA A 150 9.00 0.56 17.53
C ALA A 150 7.73 -0.22 17.91
N PHE A 151 6.77 0.41 18.59
CA PHE A 151 5.56 -0.24 19.08
C PHE A 151 4.77 -0.92 17.95
N ALA A 152 4.79 -0.35 16.74
CA ALA A 152 4.09 -0.88 15.58
C ALA A 152 4.54 -2.31 15.23
N CYS A 153 5.80 -2.67 15.52
CA CYS A 153 6.32 -4.04 15.33
C CYS A 153 5.88 -5.02 16.44
N THR A 154 5.20 -4.55 17.47
CA THR A 154 4.68 -5.37 18.59
C THR A 154 3.18 -5.57 18.53
N VAL A 155 2.47 -4.79 17.69
CA VAL A 155 1.02 -4.88 17.54
C VAL A 155 0.65 -6.25 16.95
N PRO A 156 -0.37 -6.95 17.50
CA PRO A 156 -0.81 -8.24 17.00
C PRO A 156 -1.72 -8.10 15.78
N TRP A 157 -1.18 -7.57 14.67
CA TRP A 157 -1.95 -7.31 13.45
C TRP A 157 -2.75 -8.52 12.96
N LEU A 158 -3.91 -8.26 12.33
CA LEU A 158 -4.80 -9.30 11.83
C LEU A 158 -4.06 -10.22 10.85
N PRO A 159 -4.07 -11.55 11.06
CA PRO A 159 -3.44 -12.48 10.14
C PRO A 159 -4.17 -12.49 8.81
N SER A 160 -3.43 -12.49 7.70
CA SER A 160 -4.03 -12.49 6.37
C SER A 160 -4.15 -13.89 5.74
N ASN A 161 -3.51 -14.90 6.35
CA ASN A 161 -3.30 -16.24 5.79
C ASN A 161 -2.60 -16.24 4.41
N TRP A 162 -1.97 -15.12 4.05
CA TRP A 162 -1.13 -14.99 2.87
C TRP A 162 0.36 -15.05 3.26
N THR A 163 1.16 -15.50 2.30
CA THR A 163 2.62 -15.35 2.29
C THR A 163 3.02 -14.56 1.05
N VAL A 164 4.26 -14.07 0.98
CA VAL A 164 4.73 -13.38 -0.24
C VAL A 164 4.64 -14.31 -1.45
N ARG A 165 4.95 -15.60 -1.26
CA ARG A 165 4.83 -16.63 -2.30
C ARG A 165 3.39 -16.76 -2.77
N SER A 166 2.44 -17.00 -1.88
CA SER A 166 1.05 -17.28 -2.27
C SER A 166 0.37 -16.08 -2.91
N VAL A 167 0.68 -14.85 -2.51
CA VAL A 167 0.20 -13.64 -3.20
C VAL A 167 0.81 -13.52 -4.60
N THR A 168 2.12 -13.77 -4.72
CA THR A 168 2.80 -13.73 -6.02
C THR A 168 2.24 -14.79 -6.97
N ASP A 169 2.07 -16.04 -6.50
CA ASP A 169 1.43 -17.12 -7.24
C ASP A 169 0.02 -16.75 -7.68
N HIS A 170 -0.77 -16.17 -6.76
CA HIS A 170 -2.11 -15.73 -7.07
C HIS A 170 -2.13 -14.74 -8.24
N PHE A 171 -1.22 -13.76 -8.26
CA PHE A 171 -1.11 -12.82 -9.38
C PHE A 171 -0.63 -13.48 -10.66
N LEU A 172 0.45 -14.26 -10.61
CA LEU A 172 0.99 -14.92 -11.81
C LEU A 172 -0.08 -15.83 -12.46
N ASN A 173 -0.76 -16.65 -11.66
CA ASN A 173 -1.84 -17.53 -12.12
C ASN A 173 -3.01 -16.73 -12.69
N ARG A 174 -3.46 -15.67 -11.99
CA ARG A 174 -4.57 -14.82 -12.43
C ARG A 174 -4.31 -14.15 -13.78
N PHE A 175 -3.06 -13.81 -14.07
CA PHE A 175 -2.66 -13.12 -15.30
C PHE A 175 -2.07 -14.05 -16.37
N GLY A 176 -2.01 -15.37 -16.11
CA GLY A 176 -1.43 -16.34 -17.03
C GLY A 176 0.04 -16.09 -17.33
N ILE A 177 0.79 -15.58 -16.34
CA ILE A 177 2.20 -15.25 -16.48
C ILE A 177 3.01 -16.48 -16.06
N ASP A 178 3.60 -17.15 -17.03
CA ASP A 178 4.53 -18.25 -16.81
C ASP A 178 5.95 -17.71 -16.59
N ARG A 179 6.26 -17.29 -15.36
CA ARG A 179 7.59 -16.85 -14.95
C ARG A 179 7.94 -17.43 -13.59
N PRO A 180 9.23 -17.74 -13.34
CA PRO A 180 9.65 -18.19 -12.03
C PRO A 180 9.44 -17.09 -11.00
N ILE A 181 8.84 -17.44 -9.87
CA ILE A 181 8.85 -16.62 -8.66
C ILE A 181 10.32 -16.43 -8.26
N PRO A 182 10.73 -15.26 -7.75
CA PRO A 182 12.02 -15.12 -7.09
C PRO A 182 12.25 -16.27 -6.10
N GLY A 183 13.47 -16.82 -6.05
CA GLY A 183 13.74 -18.02 -5.25
C GLY A 183 13.91 -17.75 -3.74
N ASN A 184 14.16 -16.49 -3.35
CA ASN A 184 14.51 -16.13 -1.97
C ASN A 184 14.25 -14.64 -1.67
N ALA A 185 14.19 -14.28 -0.38
CA ALA A 185 13.94 -12.91 0.08
C ALA A 185 15.00 -11.88 -0.38
N PRO A 186 16.31 -12.20 -0.49
CA PRO A 186 17.32 -11.29 -1.05
C PRO A 186 17.05 -10.86 -2.50
N SER A 187 16.29 -11.65 -3.25
CA SER A 187 15.92 -11.33 -4.63
C SER A 187 14.83 -10.24 -4.73
N LEU A 188 14.27 -9.79 -3.59
CA LEU A 188 13.27 -8.73 -3.54
C LEU A 188 13.92 -7.36 -3.37
N ALA A 189 13.35 -6.35 -4.03
CA ALA A 189 13.75 -4.96 -3.82
C ALA A 189 13.47 -4.53 -2.38
N ARG A 190 14.47 -3.92 -1.72
CA ARG A 190 14.36 -3.39 -0.35
C ARG A 190 14.49 -1.87 -0.38
N PHE A 191 13.42 -1.18 -0.01
CA PHE A 191 13.42 0.27 0.13
C PHE A 191 13.46 0.62 1.62
N VAL A 192 14.53 1.28 2.07
CA VAL A 192 14.63 1.83 3.42
C VAL A 192 14.38 3.33 3.32
N MET A 193 13.20 3.76 3.76
CA MET A 193 12.83 5.17 3.79
C MET A 193 13.06 5.71 5.18
N LYS A 194 14.02 6.62 5.33
CA LYS A 194 14.13 7.46 6.52
C LYS A 194 13.30 8.72 6.25
N HIS A 195 12.17 8.89 6.93
CA HIS A 195 11.51 10.19 6.89
C HIS A 195 12.47 11.22 7.50
N ALA A 196 12.98 12.13 6.68
CA ALA A 196 13.65 13.31 7.19
C ALA A 196 12.60 14.12 7.95
N SER A 197 12.86 14.42 9.21
CA SER A 197 12.13 15.39 10.01
C SER A 197 12.41 16.79 9.45
N ASN A 198 12.00 17.09 8.23
CA ASN A 198 12.10 18.45 7.71
C ASN A 198 11.03 19.28 8.43
N PRO A 199 11.40 20.34 9.17
CA PRO A 199 10.42 21.30 9.63
C PRO A 199 9.73 21.88 8.39
N ALA A 200 8.41 21.97 8.45
CA ALA A 200 7.61 22.38 7.30
C ALA A 200 8.05 23.76 6.77
N PRO A 201 8.03 23.99 5.44
CA PRO A 201 8.00 25.36 4.95
C PRO A 201 6.73 26.02 5.50
N SER A 202 6.89 27.14 6.21
CA SER A 202 5.79 28.01 6.64
C SER A 202 4.94 28.38 5.43
N LYS A 203 3.62 28.14 5.48
CA LYS A 203 2.71 28.60 4.43
C LYS A 203 2.85 30.13 4.28
N PRO A 204 2.93 30.68 3.05
CA PRO A 204 2.80 32.11 2.87
C PRO A 204 1.37 32.53 3.22
N ASP A 205 1.26 33.59 4.02
CA ASP A 205 -0.01 34.26 4.31
C ASP A 205 -0.68 34.66 2.99
N LYS A 206 -1.95 34.27 2.81
CA LYS A 206 -2.75 34.84 1.73
C LYS A 206 -3.19 36.25 2.15
N PRO A 207 -2.90 37.29 1.36
CA PRO A 207 -3.47 38.62 1.58
C PRO A 207 -4.99 38.55 1.36
N ARG A 208 -5.72 39.30 2.20
CA ARG A 208 -7.18 39.44 2.19
C ARG A 208 -7.71 40.07 0.92
#